data_AF-A0A8H7ET31-F1
#
_entry.id   AF-A0A8H7ET31-F1
#
_cell.length_a   1.000
_cell.length_b   1.000
_cell.length_c   1.000
_cell.angle_alpha   90.00
_cell.angle_beta   90.00
_cell.angle_gamma   90.00
#
_symmetry.space_group_name_H-M   'P 1'
#
loop_
_entity.id
_entity.type
_entity.pdbx_description
1 polymer ?
#
loop_
_entity_poly.entity_id
_entity_poly.type
_entity_poly.pdbx_seq_one_letter_code
_entity_poly.pdbx_strand_id
1 'polypeptide(L)'
;MPSLAPSNNITLDSLRHTLEEYFGVICSKDQLDLCIVGKPEARRLLHIFKRWKTQHRHVSSSDSQLIECVFSVRERYQTYMETHHIQPRQSDLERAALLEQLESLSQRLDAYGRAHEELETLMVGLKRLRKGWERQTIENIVSSILCSSTFDGCRVVKVTRDQRSLLGFGLKSLNKPYLVFETGESEEHCKAVIGEIALAFGTVFEENAAQNLAHVRDTYRHIFQPIADNTVGSHVLQDIQRLSCYVFAQPPTINLVSSADDFSSAPIFGMAPPVFEPAGWDWPSLLKYKQPLGKSKWLCSFFRKKRKRRWNEQGHWSLSIHRLSDHFTKIGQDYYTNMLNNARLMHSRQTQIFEHATHLLMDCYKALQIEYGHANAMQAMRQLYRIQQESQRAMDMRH
;
A
#
# COMPACT_ATOMS: atom_id res chain seq x y z
N MET A 1 -42.67 22.03 -56.32
CA MET A 1 -42.65 23.05 -55.25
C MET A 1 -42.24 22.35 -53.96
N PRO A 2 -40.96 22.41 -53.55
CA PRO A 2 -40.56 21.88 -52.26
C PRO A 2 -41.11 22.80 -51.17
N SER A 3 -41.94 22.21 -50.31
CA SER A 3 -42.42 22.81 -49.07
C SER A 3 -41.21 23.17 -48.21
N LEU A 4 -40.92 24.47 -48.09
CA LEU A 4 -39.98 24.99 -47.09
C LEU A 4 -40.43 24.45 -45.74
N ALA A 5 -39.62 23.58 -45.14
CA ALA A 5 -39.86 23.10 -43.80
C ALA A 5 -40.04 24.33 -42.89
N PRO A 6 -41.04 24.33 -41.99
CA PRO A 6 -41.23 25.43 -41.06
C PRO A 6 -39.90 25.65 -40.34
N SER A 7 -39.36 26.86 -40.49
CA SER A 7 -38.23 27.33 -39.70
C SER A 7 -38.47 26.94 -38.26
N ASN A 8 -37.56 26.17 -37.67
CA ASN A 8 -37.59 25.88 -36.24
C ASN A 8 -37.68 27.22 -35.51
N ASN A 9 -38.90 27.58 -35.06
CA ASN A 9 -39.15 28.85 -34.38
C ASN A 9 -38.55 28.74 -32.98
N ILE A 10 -37.24 28.96 -32.90
CA ILE A 10 -36.53 29.08 -31.64
C ILE A 10 -37.07 30.32 -30.95
N THR A 11 -37.82 30.13 -29.86
CA THR A 11 -38.39 31.23 -29.10
C THR A 11 -37.31 31.91 -28.25
N LEU A 12 -37.45 33.22 -28.01
CA LEU A 12 -36.59 33.96 -27.08
C LEU A 12 -36.54 33.31 -25.69
N ASP A 13 -37.65 32.71 -25.24
CA ASP A 13 -37.74 32.03 -23.96
C ASP A 13 -36.89 30.74 -23.93
N SER A 14 -36.83 30.00 -25.05
CA SER A 14 -35.95 28.83 -25.17
C SER A 14 -34.47 29.23 -25.07
N LEU A 15 -34.06 30.30 -25.77
CA LEU A 15 -32.68 30.82 -25.70
C LEU A 15 -32.29 31.25 -24.28
N ARG A 16 -33.23 31.89 -23.57
CA ARG A 16 -33.04 32.33 -22.17
C ARG A 16 -32.88 31.16 -21.22
N HIS A 17 -33.70 30.12 -21.38
CA HIS A 17 -33.60 28.93 -20.54
C HIS A 17 -32.24 28.24 -20.71
N THR A 18 -31.79 28.06 -21.95
CA THR A 18 -30.46 27.49 -22.22
C THR A 18 -29.34 28.37 -21.65
N LEU A 19 -29.50 29.71 -21.69
CA LEU A 19 -28.54 30.61 -21.06
C LEU A 19 -28.49 30.43 -19.53
N GLU A 20 -29.64 30.27 -18.88
CA GLU A 20 -29.72 29.97 -17.44
C GLU A 20 -28.96 28.70 -17.06
N GLU A 21 -29.07 27.64 -17.88
CA GLU A 21 -28.32 26.40 -17.67
C GLU A 21 -26.80 26.64 -17.73
N TYR A 22 -26.31 27.37 -18.75
CA TYR A 22 -24.88 27.69 -18.87
C TYR A 22 -24.36 28.51 -17.68
N PHE A 23 -25.12 29.50 -17.22
CA PHE A 23 -24.75 30.27 -16.03
C PHE A 23 -24.78 29.42 -14.75
N GLY A 24 -25.71 28.48 -14.65
CA GLY A 24 -25.75 27.50 -13.57
C GLY A 24 -24.45 26.70 -13.45
N VAL A 25 -23.89 26.28 -14.59
CA VAL A 25 -22.60 25.58 -14.64
C VAL A 25 -21.43 26.52 -14.32
N ILE A 26 -21.33 27.68 -14.99
CA ILE A 26 -20.21 28.64 -14.78
C ILE A 26 -20.14 29.12 -13.32
N CYS A 27 -21.28 29.26 -12.66
CA CYS A 27 -21.39 29.66 -11.26
C CYS A 27 -21.50 28.50 -10.27
N SER A 28 -21.30 27.26 -10.73
CA SER A 28 -21.39 26.10 -9.85
C SER A 28 -20.33 26.17 -8.76
N LYS A 29 -20.59 25.47 -7.66
CA LYS A 29 -19.62 25.36 -6.56
C LYS A 29 -18.30 24.74 -7.05
N ASP A 30 -18.38 23.77 -7.95
CA ASP A 30 -17.19 23.09 -8.48
C ASP A 30 -16.31 24.05 -9.29
N GLN A 31 -16.91 24.89 -10.14
CA GLN A 31 -16.17 25.92 -10.89
C GLN A 31 -15.57 26.99 -9.99
N LEU A 32 -16.25 27.30 -8.87
CA LEU A 32 -15.75 28.21 -7.85
C LEU A 32 -14.56 27.63 -7.07
N ASP A 33 -14.61 26.35 -6.73
CA ASP A 33 -13.56 25.67 -5.97
C ASP A 33 -12.29 25.46 -6.83
N LEU A 34 -12.43 25.41 -8.16
CA LEU A 34 -11.32 25.44 -9.12
C LEU A 34 -10.63 26.82 -9.25
N CYS A 35 -11.12 27.84 -8.53
CA CYS A 35 -10.53 29.18 -8.42
C CYS A 35 -10.36 29.98 -9.72
N ILE A 36 -10.94 29.56 -10.86
CA ILE A 36 -10.86 30.36 -12.10
C ILE A 36 -11.72 31.61 -12.02
N VAL A 37 -12.91 31.48 -11.42
CA VAL A 37 -13.79 32.61 -11.10
C VAL A 37 -13.74 32.83 -9.59
N GLY A 38 -13.09 33.91 -9.15
CA GLY A 38 -13.02 34.22 -7.73
C GLY A 38 -14.43 34.35 -7.13
N LYS A 39 -14.62 33.93 -5.87
CA LYS A 39 -15.90 34.09 -5.14
C LYS A 39 -16.57 35.47 -5.31
N PRO A 40 -15.88 36.63 -5.18
CA PRO A 40 -16.53 37.93 -5.37
C PRO A 40 -17.01 38.15 -6.81
N GLU A 41 -16.29 37.61 -7.80
CA GLU A 41 -16.64 37.74 -9.19
C GLU A 41 -17.80 36.83 -9.59
N ALA A 42 -17.83 35.59 -9.11
CA ALA A 42 -18.99 34.73 -9.33
C ALA A 42 -20.25 35.35 -8.72
N ARG A 43 -20.16 35.95 -7.52
CA ARG A 43 -21.27 36.73 -6.94
C ARG A 43 -21.68 37.90 -7.83
N ARG A 44 -20.70 38.63 -8.40
CA ARG A 44 -20.96 39.72 -9.36
C ARG A 44 -21.66 39.20 -10.62
N LEU A 45 -21.19 38.10 -11.19
CA LEU A 45 -21.73 37.48 -12.39
C LEU A 45 -23.15 36.95 -12.15
N LEU A 46 -23.39 36.27 -11.02
CA LEU A 46 -24.73 35.90 -10.55
C LEU A 46 -25.64 37.12 -10.35
N HIS A 47 -25.13 38.21 -9.81
CA HIS A 47 -25.92 39.43 -9.61
C HIS A 47 -26.31 40.10 -10.93
N ILE A 48 -25.34 40.24 -11.86
CA ILE A 48 -25.59 40.79 -13.20
C ILE A 48 -26.60 39.88 -13.94
N PHE A 49 -26.42 38.56 -13.86
CA PHE A 49 -27.34 37.61 -14.49
C PHE A 49 -28.75 37.67 -13.91
N LYS A 50 -28.89 37.72 -12.58
CA LYS A 50 -30.20 37.89 -11.92
C LYS A 50 -30.88 39.20 -12.32
N ARG A 51 -30.12 40.29 -12.45
CA ARG A 51 -30.64 41.58 -12.89
C ARG A 51 -31.09 41.53 -14.36
N TRP A 52 -30.30 40.91 -15.22
CA TRP A 52 -30.66 40.67 -16.62
C TRP A 52 -31.95 39.84 -16.73
N LYS A 53 -32.08 38.81 -15.88
CA LYS A 53 -33.28 37.99 -15.75
C LYS A 53 -34.50 38.75 -15.19
N THR A 54 -34.37 39.90 -14.54
CA THR A 54 -35.56 40.67 -14.10
C THR A 54 -35.93 41.80 -15.05
N GLN A 55 -34.98 42.31 -15.83
CA GLN A 55 -35.16 43.46 -16.73
C GLN A 55 -35.76 43.10 -18.11
N HIS A 56 -36.42 41.94 -18.21
CA HIS A 56 -36.98 41.24 -19.38
C HIS A 56 -37.70 42.03 -20.50
N ARG A 57 -37.96 43.33 -20.37
CA ARG A 57 -38.83 44.11 -21.25
C ARG A 57 -38.14 45.12 -22.16
N HIS A 58 -36.88 45.48 -21.92
CA HIS A 58 -36.17 46.45 -22.75
C HIS A 58 -34.73 46.01 -23.00
N VAL A 59 -34.32 45.95 -24.28
CA VAL A 59 -32.91 45.88 -24.68
C VAL A 59 -32.23 47.07 -24.05
N SER A 60 -31.34 46.81 -23.10
CA SER A 60 -30.80 47.82 -22.21
C SER A 60 -29.29 47.67 -22.10
N SER A 61 -28.64 48.69 -21.54
CA SER A 61 -27.21 48.68 -21.19
C SER A 61 -26.77 47.49 -20.32
N SER A 62 -27.72 46.72 -19.77
CA SER A 62 -27.44 45.49 -19.01
C SER A 62 -26.95 44.33 -19.88
N ASP A 63 -27.34 44.27 -21.17
CA ASP A 63 -26.88 43.22 -22.10
C ASP A 63 -25.38 43.35 -22.35
N SER A 64 -24.88 44.58 -22.57
CA SER A 64 -23.45 44.84 -22.77
C SER A 64 -22.62 44.45 -21.55
N GLN A 65 -23.10 44.75 -20.33
CA GLN A 65 -22.40 44.38 -19.09
C GLN A 65 -22.33 42.87 -18.89
N LEU A 66 -23.40 42.15 -19.24
CA LEU A 66 -23.41 40.69 -19.15
C LEU A 66 -22.47 40.06 -20.19
N ILE A 67 -22.48 40.56 -21.43
CA ILE A 67 -21.57 40.12 -22.50
C ILE A 67 -20.11 40.35 -22.09
N GLU A 68 -19.76 41.54 -21.61
CA GLU A 68 -18.41 41.85 -21.11
C GLU A 68 -18.00 40.92 -19.96
N CYS A 69 -18.92 40.62 -19.04
CA CYS A 69 -18.64 39.75 -17.91
C CYS A 69 -18.39 38.29 -18.35
N VAL A 70 -19.21 37.74 -19.25
CA VAL A 70 -19.02 36.39 -19.78
C VAL A 70 -17.75 36.31 -20.63
N PHE A 71 -17.46 37.35 -21.41
CA PHE A 71 -16.22 37.45 -22.19
C PHE A 71 -14.98 37.41 -21.27
N SER A 72 -14.97 38.21 -20.20
CA SER A 72 -13.88 38.19 -19.21
C SER A 72 -13.68 36.81 -18.58
N VAL A 73 -14.77 36.10 -18.25
CA VAL A 73 -14.69 34.74 -17.69
C VAL A 73 -14.14 33.74 -18.72
N ARG A 74 -14.62 33.79 -19.96
CA ARG A 74 -14.11 32.97 -21.07
C ARG A 74 -12.61 33.17 -21.27
N GLU A 75 -12.13 34.40 -21.32
CA GLU A 75 -10.70 34.71 -21.51
C GLU A 75 -9.82 34.10 -20.42
N ARG A 76 -10.33 34.03 -19.18
CA ARG A 76 -9.59 33.39 -18.07
C ARG A 76 -9.56 31.88 -18.20
N TYR A 77 -10.68 31.27 -18.56
CA TYR A 77 -10.70 29.84 -18.87
C TYR A 77 -9.70 29.53 -19.99
N GLN A 78 -9.72 30.30 -21.07
CA GLN A 78 -8.80 30.15 -22.20
C GLN A 78 -7.33 30.29 -21.75
N THR A 79 -7.01 31.36 -21.01
CA THR A 79 -5.66 31.59 -20.46
C THR A 79 -5.21 30.43 -19.58
N TYR A 80 -6.11 29.91 -18.73
CA TYR A 80 -5.80 28.78 -17.86
C TYR A 80 -5.56 27.50 -18.67
N MET A 81 -6.41 27.22 -19.67
CA MET A 81 -6.25 26.08 -20.56
C MET A 81 -4.92 26.13 -21.31
N GLU A 82 -4.53 27.29 -21.83
CA GLU A 82 -3.24 27.47 -22.51
C GLU A 82 -2.06 27.25 -21.56
N THR A 83 -2.12 27.84 -20.36
CA THR A 83 -1.08 27.72 -19.33
C THR A 83 -0.86 26.28 -18.89
N HIS A 84 -1.93 25.49 -18.81
CA HIS A 84 -1.88 24.09 -18.35
C HIS A 84 -1.94 23.08 -19.50
N HIS A 85 -1.80 23.55 -20.75
CA HIS A 85 -1.85 22.73 -21.95
C HIS A 85 -3.09 21.83 -22.04
N ILE A 86 -4.26 22.30 -21.59
CA ILE A 86 -5.52 21.56 -21.66
C ILE A 86 -6.03 21.58 -23.10
N GLN A 87 -6.35 20.42 -23.66
CA GLN A 87 -6.89 20.34 -25.02
C GLN A 87 -8.38 20.71 -25.05
N PRO A 88 -8.82 21.65 -25.91
CA PRO A 88 -10.23 21.95 -26.10
C PRO A 88 -10.95 20.80 -26.79
N ARG A 89 -12.21 20.53 -26.41
CA ARG A 89 -13.06 19.52 -27.03
C ARG A 89 -14.01 20.11 -28.05
N GLN A 90 -14.32 19.33 -29.07
CA GLN A 90 -15.17 19.81 -30.17
C GLN A 90 -16.65 19.64 -29.86
N SER A 91 -17.00 18.62 -29.08
CA SER A 91 -18.39 18.26 -28.80
C SER A 91 -18.67 17.97 -27.33
N ASP A 92 -19.91 18.18 -26.90
CA ASP A 92 -20.36 17.81 -25.55
C ASP A 92 -20.38 16.29 -25.35
N LEU A 93 -20.55 15.52 -26.45
CA LEU A 93 -20.45 14.07 -26.43
C LEU A 93 -19.04 13.60 -26.05
N GLU A 94 -18.00 14.21 -26.60
CA GLU A 94 -16.61 13.93 -26.22
C GLU A 94 -16.35 14.23 -24.74
N ARG A 95 -16.89 15.35 -24.24
CA ARG A 95 -16.75 15.74 -22.82
C ARG A 95 -17.43 14.73 -21.89
N ALA A 96 -18.66 14.34 -22.22
CA ALA A 96 -19.41 13.35 -21.46
C ALA A 96 -18.67 12.01 -21.43
N ALA A 97 -18.18 11.53 -22.57
CA ALA A 97 -17.42 10.28 -22.66
C ALA A 97 -16.14 10.29 -21.82
N LEU A 98 -15.41 11.41 -21.79
CA LEU A 98 -14.21 11.56 -20.97
C LEU A 98 -14.52 11.61 -19.47
N LEU A 99 -15.64 12.22 -19.07
CA LEU A 99 -16.10 12.23 -17.68
C LEU A 99 -16.56 10.84 -17.22
N GLU A 100 -17.28 10.10 -18.07
CA GLU A 100 -17.64 8.70 -17.82
C GLU A 100 -16.40 7.81 -17.68
N GLN A 101 -15.41 8.00 -18.56
CA GLN A 101 -14.13 7.30 -18.46
C GLN A 101 -13.39 7.63 -17.16
N LEU A 102 -13.39 8.90 -16.76
CA LEU A 102 -12.78 9.35 -15.51
C LEU A 102 -13.46 8.73 -14.29
N GLU A 103 -14.79 8.68 -14.26
CA GLU A 103 -15.55 8.04 -13.20
C GLU A 103 -15.23 6.53 -13.11
N SER A 104 -15.22 5.84 -14.25
CA SER A 104 -14.84 4.42 -14.32
C SER A 104 -13.42 4.18 -13.78
N LEU A 105 -12.46 5.05 -14.14
CA LEU A 105 -11.09 4.98 -13.63
C LEU A 105 -11.01 5.28 -12.13
N SER A 106 -11.82 6.21 -11.61
CA SER A 106 -11.90 6.49 -10.18
C SER A 106 -12.39 5.27 -9.41
N GLN A 107 -13.46 4.61 -9.87
CA GLN A 107 -13.98 3.41 -9.21
C GLN A 107 -12.97 2.25 -9.23
N ARG A 108 -12.21 2.10 -10.32
CA ARG A 108 -11.13 1.10 -10.41
C ARG A 108 -9.94 1.47 -9.52
N LEU A 109 -9.63 2.76 -9.39
CA LEU A 109 -8.59 3.24 -8.48
C LEU A 109 -8.98 3.04 -7.01
N ASP A 110 -10.25 3.22 -6.66
CA ASP A 110 -10.77 2.91 -5.31
C ASP A 110 -10.62 1.43 -4.98
N ALA A 111 -10.84 0.53 -5.95
CA ALA A 111 -10.57 -0.90 -5.78
C ALA A 111 -9.09 -1.18 -5.49
N TYR A 112 -8.18 -0.42 -6.11
CA TYR A 112 -6.76 -0.49 -5.80
C TYR A 112 -6.44 0.06 -4.39
N GLY A 113 -7.15 1.12 -3.96
CA GLY A 113 -7.09 1.64 -2.59
C GLY A 113 -7.48 0.60 -1.54
N ARG A 114 -8.47 -0.26 -1.82
CA ARG A 114 -8.82 -1.38 -0.91
C ARG A 114 -7.69 -2.41 -0.80
N ALA A 115 -7.05 -2.79 -1.91
CA ALA A 115 -5.90 -3.69 -1.88
C ALA A 115 -4.74 -3.12 -1.04
N HIS A 116 -4.59 -1.80 -1.03
CA HIS A 116 -3.64 -1.10 -0.18
C HIS A 116 -3.95 -1.26 1.32
N GLU A 117 -5.20 -1.08 1.74
CA GLU A 117 -5.65 -1.30 3.13
C GLU A 117 -5.49 -2.78 3.57
N GLU A 118 -5.68 -3.70 2.65
CA GLU A 118 -5.50 -5.12 2.93
C GLU A 118 -4.03 -5.51 3.18
N LEU A 119 -3.07 -4.85 2.51
CA LEU A 119 -1.64 -5.02 2.81
C LEU A 119 -1.29 -4.55 4.22
N GLU A 120 -1.89 -3.47 4.70
CA GLU A 120 -1.75 -3.05 6.11
C GLU A 120 -2.26 -4.12 7.06
N THR A 121 -3.42 -4.72 6.75
CA THR A 121 -3.98 -5.83 7.51
C THR A 121 -3.05 -7.04 7.51
N LEU A 122 -2.46 -7.39 6.37
CA LEU A 122 -1.45 -8.44 6.27
C LEU A 122 -0.24 -8.15 7.15
N MET A 123 0.30 -6.92 7.10
CA MET A 123 1.45 -6.54 7.94
C MET A 123 1.15 -6.66 9.43
N VAL A 124 -0.09 -6.36 9.85
CA VAL A 124 -0.54 -6.63 11.23
C VAL A 124 -0.58 -8.12 11.52
N GLY A 125 -1.10 -8.94 10.61
CA GLY A 125 -1.10 -10.41 10.70
C GLY A 125 0.31 -10.99 10.85
N LEU A 126 1.25 -10.58 10.00
CA LEU A 126 2.65 -11.01 10.05
C LEU A 126 3.34 -10.58 11.36
N LYS A 127 3.04 -9.38 11.88
CA LYS A 127 3.53 -8.94 13.20
C LYS A 127 3.00 -9.84 14.33
N ARG A 128 1.73 -10.28 14.24
CA ARG A 128 1.14 -11.22 15.21
C ARG A 128 1.78 -12.59 15.11
N LEU A 129 1.95 -13.13 13.91
CA LEU A 129 2.66 -14.41 13.70
C LEU A 129 4.06 -14.34 14.30
N ARG A 130 4.85 -13.32 13.96
CA ARG A 130 6.19 -13.11 14.55
C ARG A 130 6.17 -13.09 16.08
N LYS A 131 5.19 -12.42 16.69
CA LYS A 131 5.03 -12.39 18.16
C LYS A 131 4.61 -13.75 18.72
N GLY A 132 3.82 -14.54 17.99
CA GLY A 132 3.40 -15.88 18.41
C GLY A 132 4.55 -16.89 18.53
N TRP A 133 5.67 -16.64 17.84
CA TRP A 133 6.94 -17.34 18.04
C TRP A 133 7.63 -16.82 19.30
N GLU A 134 7.00 -17.11 20.44
CA GLU A 134 7.50 -16.85 21.78
C GLU A 134 8.26 -18.07 22.29
N ARG A 135 9.34 -17.81 23.04
CA ARG A 135 10.21 -18.84 23.59
C ARG A 135 9.48 -19.97 24.31
N GLN A 136 8.43 -19.67 25.08
CA GLN A 136 7.70 -20.69 25.83
C GLN A 136 7.01 -21.70 24.91
N THR A 137 6.41 -21.22 23.82
CA THR A 137 5.80 -22.06 22.79
C THR A 137 6.87 -22.96 22.15
N ILE A 138 8.04 -22.39 21.85
CA ILE A 138 9.15 -23.13 21.23
C ILE A 138 9.72 -24.17 22.17
N GLU A 139 9.88 -23.84 23.45
CA GLU A 139 10.34 -24.78 24.48
C GLU A 139 9.37 -25.97 24.63
N ASN A 140 8.06 -25.73 24.49
CA ASN A 140 7.06 -26.79 24.49
C ASN A 140 7.17 -27.70 23.25
N ILE A 141 7.38 -27.13 22.05
CA ILE A 141 7.59 -27.90 20.81
C ILE A 141 8.86 -28.74 20.91
N VAL A 142 9.97 -28.14 21.35
CA VAL A 142 11.25 -28.85 21.55
C VAL A 142 11.09 -29.97 22.57
N SER A 143 10.35 -29.73 23.67
CA SER A 143 10.06 -30.76 24.66
C SER A 143 9.23 -31.90 24.06
N SER A 144 8.25 -31.60 23.20
CA SER A 144 7.45 -32.62 22.50
C SER A 144 8.31 -33.47 21.56
N ILE A 145 9.24 -32.86 20.81
CA ILE A 145 10.20 -33.55 19.94
C ILE A 145 11.08 -34.49 20.77
N LEU A 146 11.64 -33.98 21.88
CA LEU A 146 12.49 -34.77 22.78
C LEU A 146 11.74 -35.91 23.48
N CYS A 147 10.43 -35.80 23.68
CA CYS A 147 9.61 -36.87 24.25
C CYS A 147 9.17 -37.92 23.21
N SER A 148 9.03 -37.52 21.94
CA SER A 148 8.54 -38.40 20.86
C SER A 148 9.66 -39.11 20.12
N SER A 149 10.88 -38.58 20.15
CA SER A 149 12.04 -39.12 19.45
C SER A 149 13.05 -39.71 20.45
N THR A 150 13.61 -40.87 20.11
CA THR A 150 14.73 -41.46 20.85
C THR A 150 16.04 -40.95 20.25
N PHE A 151 16.77 -40.14 21.01
CA PHE A 151 18.10 -39.67 20.64
C PHE A 151 19.14 -40.47 21.42
N ASP A 152 19.99 -41.21 20.71
CA ASP A 152 21.02 -42.04 21.33
C ASP A 152 22.03 -41.18 22.12
N GLY A 153 22.55 -41.74 23.22
CA GLY A 153 23.61 -41.11 24.00
C GLY A 153 23.22 -39.83 24.75
N CYS A 154 21.92 -39.51 24.90
CA CYS A 154 21.49 -38.35 25.67
C CYS A 154 20.18 -38.54 26.45
N ARG A 155 19.98 -37.69 27.46
CA ARG A 155 18.74 -37.66 28.26
C ARG A 155 18.37 -36.25 28.66
N VAL A 156 17.07 -35.99 28.78
CA VAL A 156 16.54 -34.73 29.31
C VAL A 156 16.50 -34.78 30.83
N VAL A 157 17.12 -33.80 31.49
CA VAL A 157 17.20 -33.71 32.94
C VAL A 157 16.74 -32.32 33.41
N LYS A 158 15.75 -32.28 34.31
CA LYS A 158 15.40 -31.06 35.04
C LYS A 158 16.29 -30.96 36.27
N VAL A 159 17.25 -30.03 36.25
CA VAL A 159 18.34 -29.97 37.24
C VAL A 159 17.80 -29.71 38.64
N THR A 160 17.87 -30.73 39.49
CA THR A 160 17.59 -30.63 40.93
C THR A 160 18.80 -30.16 41.72
N ARG A 161 18.62 -29.88 43.02
CA ARG A 161 19.72 -29.46 43.91
C ARG A 161 20.84 -30.51 43.99
N ASP A 162 20.48 -31.80 43.94
CA ASP A 162 21.42 -32.92 44.03
C ASP A 162 22.12 -33.17 42.70
N GLN A 163 21.37 -33.13 41.60
CA GLN A 163 21.95 -33.26 40.25
C GLN A 163 22.88 -32.11 39.90
N ARG A 164 22.66 -30.91 40.48
CA ARG A 164 23.50 -29.74 40.23
C ARG A 164 24.97 -29.98 40.57
N SER A 165 25.27 -30.56 41.74
CA SER A 165 26.65 -30.84 42.14
C SER A 165 27.23 -32.01 41.35
N LEU A 166 26.43 -33.05 41.13
CA LEU A 166 26.80 -34.24 40.37
C LEU A 166 27.17 -33.91 38.93
N LEU A 167 26.37 -33.08 38.27
CA LEU A 167 26.53 -32.72 36.85
C LEU A 167 27.31 -31.42 36.64
N GLY A 168 27.76 -30.76 37.72
CA GLY A 168 28.58 -29.54 37.59
C GLY A 168 27.82 -28.30 37.10
N PHE A 169 26.52 -28.23 37.34
CA PHE A 169 25.70 -27.07 36.99
C PHE A 169 25.80 -25.93 38.02
N GLY A 170 25.53 -24.71 37.57
CA GLY A 170 25.48 -23.52 38.45
C GLY A 170 24.13 -23.37 39.14
N LEU A 171 24.03 -22.46 40.13
CA LEU A 171 22.74 -22.13 40.78
C LEU A 171 21.68 -21.63 39.77
N LYS A 172 22.09 -20.89 38.74
CA LYS A 172 21.19 -20.36 37.67
C LYS A 172 20.55 -21.45 36.79
N SER A 173 21.02 -22.69 36.90
CA SER A 173 20.54 -23.86 36.16
C SER A 173 19.45 -24.63 36.89
N LEU A 174 19.22 -24.34 38.18
CA LEU A 174 18.28 -25.09 39.01
C LEU A 174 16.84 -24.96 38.45
N ASN A 175 16.12 -26.07 38.44
CA ASN A 175 14.76 -26.22 37.88
C ASN A 175 14.63 -25.98 36.37
N LYS A 176 15.74 -25.82 35.65
CA LYS A 176 15.72 -25.69 34.18
C LYS A 176 15.98 -27.02 33.51
N PRO A 177 15.38 -27.27 32.34
CA PRO A 177 15.63 -28.49 31.60
C PRO A 177 16.92 -28.40 30.78
N TYR A 178 17.70 -29.47 30.80
CA TYR A 178 18.95 -29.63 30.08
C TYR A 178 18.97 -30.96 29.35
N LEU A 179 19.52 -30.95 28.14
CA LEU A 179 19.97 -32.18 27.47
C LEU A 179 21.36 -32.50 28.02
N VAL A 180 21.53 -33.71 28.56
CA VAL A 180 22.77 -34.19 29.14
C VAL A 180 23.20 -35.42 28.36
N PHE A 181 24.40 -35.35 27.79
CA PHE A 181 24.98 -36.45 27.00
C PHE A 181 25.72 -37.44 27.91
N GLU A 182 25.81 -38.69 27.47
CA GLU A 182 26.53 -39.73 28.20
C GLU A 182 28.04 -39.44 28.27
N THR A 183 28.71 -40.04 29.24
CA THR A 183 30.14 -39.80 29.47
C THR A 183 30.95 -40.52 28.41
N GLY A 184 31.85 -39.81 27.73
CA GLY A 184 32.67 -40.38 26.65
C GLY A 184 32.21 -40.00 25.25
N GLU A 185 31.04 -39.36 25.11
CA GLU A 185 30.57 -38.88 23.81
C GLU A 185 31.46 -37.77 23.24
N SER A 186 31.75 -37.89 21.93
CA SER A 186 32.51 -36.88 21.19
C SER A 186 31.70 -35.60 21.03
N GLU A 187 32.38 -34.46 20.88
CA GLU A 187 31.72 -33.17 20.62
C GLU A 187 30.93 -33.24 19.30
N GLU A 188 31.48 -33.93 18.31
CA GLU A 188 30.90 -34.15 16.99
C GLU A 188 29.61 -34.96 17.07
N HIS A 189 29.58 -36.04 17.87
CA HIS A 189 28.35 -36.79 18.10
C HIS A 189 27.27 -35.93 18.78
N CYS A 190 27.66 -35.15 19.80
CA CYS A 190 26.72 -34.24 20.46
C CYS A 190 26.14 -33.20 19.49
N LYS A 191 26.98 -32.68 18.57
CA LYS A 191 26.54 -31.75 17.51
C LYS A 191 25.58 -32.43 16.53
N ALA A 192 25.85 -33.68 16.15
CA ALA A 192 24.98 -34.45 15.26
C ALA A 192 23.58 -34.63 15.86
N VAL A 193 23.48 -35.04 17.13
CA VAL A 193 22.19 -35.18 17.84
C VAL A 193 21.45 -33.83 17.91
N ILE A 194 22.15 -32.71 18.14
CA ILE A 194 21.53 -31.38 18.12
C ILE A 194 21.07 -30.99 16.72
N GLY A 195 21.82 -31.38 15.68
CA GLY A 195 21.43 -31.25 14.29
C GLY A 195 20.14 -32.01 13.97
N GLU A 196 19.98 -33.24 14.46
CA GLU A 196 18.75 -34.02 14.32
C GLU A 196 17.56 -33.36 15.02
N ILE A 197 17.75 -32.82 16.24
CA ILE A 197 16.71 -32.05 16.94
C ILE A 197 16.33 -30.79 16.13
N ALA A 198 17.32 -30.09 15.59
CA ALA A 198 17.09 -28.90 14.77
C ALA A 198 16.38 -29.22 13.45
N LEU A 199 16.68 -30.36 12.82
CA LEU A 199 16.00 -30.85 11.63
C LEU A 199 14.53 -31.23 11.92
N ALA A 200 14.29 -31.95 13.01
CA ALA A 200 12.93 -32.30 13.45
C ALA A 200 12.12 -31.03 13.76
N PHE A 201 12.72 -30.06 14.46
CA PHE A 201 12.08 -28.76 14.70
C PHE A 201 11.82 -27.99 13.40
N GLY A 202 12.80 -27.99 12.49
CA GLY A 202 12.69 -27.36 11.18
C GLY A 202 11.51 -27.91 10.38
N THR A 203 11.30 -29.22 10.40
CA THR A 203 10.15 -29.86 9.73
C THR A 203 8.81 -29.35 10.29
N VAL A 204 8.68 -29.28 11.63
CA VAL A 204 7.48 -28.73 12.28
C VAL A 204 7.27 -27.25 11.93
N PHE A 205 8.36 -26.48 11.92
CA PHE A 205 8.32 -25.07 11.54
C PHE A 205 7.88 -24.89 10.08
N GLU A 206 8.47 -25.64 9.16
CA GLU A 206 8.18 -25.57 7.72
C GLU A 206 6.71 -25.90 7.44
N GLU A 207 6.15 -26.92 8.08
CA GLU A 207 4.74 -27.25 7.94
C GLU A 207 3.84 -26.11 8.45
N ASN A 208 4.14 -25.56 9.64
CA ASN A 208 3.37 -24.44 10.17
C ASN A 208 3.50 -23.18 9.31
N ALA A 209 4.72 -22.88 8.83
CA ALA A 209 4.97 -21.76 7.94
C ALA A 209 4.25 -21.96 6.60
N ALA A 210 4.24 -23.16 6.04
CA ALA A 210 3.52 -23.49 4.82
C ALA A 210 2.01 -23.29 4.97
N GLN A 211 1.41 -23.71 6.10
CA GLN A 211 0.00 -23.47 6.41
C GLN A 211 -0.31 -21.97 6.54
N ASN A 212 0.53 -21.22 7.26
CA ASN A 212 0.38 -19.77 7.38
C ASN A 212 0.51 -19.07 6.01
N LEU A 213 1.46 -19.51 5.18
CA LEU A 213 1.67 -18.98 3.84
C LEU A 213 0.50 -19.31 2.91
N ALA A 214 -0.06 -20.52 2.99
CA ALA A 214 -1.24 -20.90 2.23
C ALA A 214 -2.43 -20.02 2.63
N HIS A 215 -2.66 -19.83 3.93
CA HIS A 215 -3.71 -18.95 4.42
C HIS A 215 -3.53 -17.48 3.96
N VAL A 216 -2.31 -16.95 4.04
CA VAL A 216 -1.98 -15.61 3.53
C VAL A 216 -2.19 -15.54 2.02
N ARG A 217 -1.74 -16.54 1.26
CA ARG A 217 -1.91 -16.58 -0.19
C ARG A 217 -3.37 -16.63 -0.59
N ASP A 218 -4.21 -17.40 0.11
CA ASP A 218 -5.63 -17.54 -0.21
C ASP A 218 -6.40 -16.27 0.16
N THR A 219 -6.13 -15.70 1.34
CA THR A 219 -6.79 -14.48 1.83
C THR A 219 -6.45 -13.28 0.94
N TYR A 220 -5.18 -13.13 0.58
CA TYR A 220 -4.65 -11.97 -0.16
C TYR A 220 -4.32 -12.31 -1.61
N ARG A 221 -4.98 -13.33 -2.16
CA ARG A 221 -4.67 -13.88 -3.50
C ARG A 221 -4.70 -12.81 -4.58
N HIS A 222 -5.64 -11.88 -4.51
CA HIS A 222 -5.83 -10.83 -5.50
C HIS A 222 -4.74 -9.73 -5.42
N ILE A 223 -4.03 -9.60 -4.30
CA ILE A 223 -2.90 -8.67 -4.15
C ILE A 223 -1.63 -9.25 -4.80
N PHE A 224 -1.50 -10.59 -4.77
CA PHE A 224 -0.27 -11.30 -5.12
C PHE A 224 -0.29 -12.02 -6.46
N GLN A 225 -1.43 -12.09 -7.15
CA GLN A 225 -1.45 -12.64 -8.49
C GLN A 225 -0.53 -11.80 -9.39
N PRO A 226 0.45 -12.43 -10.08
CA PRO A 226 1.32 -11.72 -10.98
C PRO A 226 0.49 -10.98 -12.03
N ILE A 227 0.96 -9.81 -12.41
CA ILE A 227 0.31 -8.85 -13.34
C ILE A 227 0.07 -9.46 -14.73
N ALA A 228 0.49 -10.70 -14.94
CA ALA A 228 0.68 -11.35 -16.22
C ALA A 228 -0.55 -11.44 -17.12
N ASP A 229 -1.79 -11.20 -16.68
CA ASP A 229 -2.91 -11.13 -17.63
C ASP A 229 -4.14 -10.28 -17.27
N ASN A 230 -4.40 -9.84 -16.02
CA ASN A 230 -5.68 -9.16 -15.70
C ASN A 230 -5.73 -8.29 -14.43
N THR A 231 -4.61 -7.96 -13.79
CA THR A 231 -4.69 -7.21 -12.53
C THR A 231 -5.00 -5.74 -12.79
N VAL A 232 -6.15 -5.31 -12.28
CA VAL A 232 -6.73 -3.96 -12.38
C VAL A 232 -5.71 -2.83 -12.18
N GLY A 233 -4.74 -2.96 -11.25
CA GLY A 233 -3.83 -1.88 -10.86
C GLY A 233 -2.87 -1.36 -11.95
N SER A 234 -2.15 -2.24 -12.66
CA SER A 234 -1.20 -1.81 -13.71
C SER A 234 -1.92 -1.19 -14.90
N HIS A 235 -3.06 -1.78 -15.28
CA HIS A 235 -3.93 -1.22 -16.32
C HIS A 235 -4.56 0.10 -15.89
N VAL A 236 -4.95 0.28 -14.63
CA VAL A 236 -5.52 1.55 -14.15
C VAL A 236 -4.54 2.68 -14.33
N LEU A 237 -3.29 2.53 -13.90
CA LEU A 237 -2.30 3.59 -14.09
C LEU A 237 -2.06 3.89 -15.58
N GLN A 238 -1.90 2.87 -16.42
CA GLN A 238 -1.73 3.05 -17.86
C GLN A 238 -2.95 3.72 -18.51
N ASP A 239 -4.15 3.36 -18.09
CA ASP A 239 -5.39 3.94 -18.62
C ASP A 239 -5.57 5.40 -18.13
N ILE A 240 -5.17 5.71 -16.89
CA ILE A 240 -5.12 7.10 -16.39
C ILE A 240 -4.08 7.91 -17.17
N GLN A 241 -2.93 7.33 -17.49
CA GLN A 241 -1.91 7.96 -18.34
C GLN A 241 -2.42 8.17 -19.78
N ARG A 242 -3.17 7.22 -20.33
CA ARG A 242 -3.83 7.40 -21.64
C ARG A 242 -4.84 8.52 -21.58
N LEU A 243 -5.69 8.55 -20.54
CA LEU A 243 -6.63 9.63 -20.31
C LEU A 243 -5.91 10.97 -20.23
N SER A 244 -4.79 11.05 -19.51
CA SER A 244 -4.02 12.30 -19.39
C SER A 244 -3.45 12.75 -20.74
N CYS A 245 -2.97 11.84 -21.59
CA CYS A 245 -2.56 12.15 -22.97
C CYS A 245 -3.71 12.65 -23.85
N TYR A 246 -4.94 12.21 -23.59
CA TYR A 246 -6.11 12.78 -24.25
C TYR A 246 -6.45 14.15 -23.68
N VAL A 247 -6.40 14.34 -22.36
CA VAL A 247 -6.77 15.59 -21.66
C VAL A 247 -5.79 16.73 -21.95
N PHE A 248 -4.49 16.46 -21.97
CA PHE A 248 -3.42 17.45 -22.08
C PHE A 248 -2.68 17.36 -23.42
N ALA A 249 -2.30 18.50 -24.00
CA ALA A 249 -1.45 18.56 -25.19
C ALA A 249 0.00 18.17 -24.87
N GLN A 250 0.43 18.47 -23.65
CA GLN A 250 1.69 18.01 -23.08
C GLN A 250 1.36 17.32 -21.75
N PRO A 251 1.24 15.98 -21.73
CA PRO A 251 0.94 15.28 -20.49
C PRO A 251 2.05 15.57 -19.47
N PRO A 252 1.70 15.76 -18.18
CA PRO A 252 2.69 16.02 -17.14
C PRO A 252 3.75 14.91 -17.16
N THR A 253 5.02 15.26 -17.30
CA THR A 253 6.11 14.30 -17.50
C THR A 253 6.20 13.36 -16.32
N ILE A 254 6.02 12.07 -16.59
CA ILE A 254 6.01 11.05 -15.56
C ILE A 254 7.39 10.41 -15.50
N ASN A 255 8.20 10.82 -14.53
CA ASN A 255 9.42 10.08 -14.16
C ASN A 255 9.06 8.86 -13.31
N LEU A 256 8.19 7.99 -13.82
CA LEU A 256 7.99 6.67 -13.24
C LEU A 256 9.22 5.85 -13.64
N VAL A 257 10.11 5.66 -12.68
CA VAL A 257 11.29 4.81 -12.82
C VAL A 257 10.86 3.53 -13.51
N SER A 258 11.37 3.30 -14.72
CA SER A 258 11.05 2.22 -15.68
C SER A 258 11.38 0.80 -15.18
N SER A 259 11.24 0.56 -13.88
CA SER A 259 11.40 -0.73 -13.18
C SER A 259 10.19 -1.66 -13.36
N ALA A 260 9.39 -1.46 -14.42
CA ALA A 260 8.21 -2.25 -14.76
C ALA A 260 8.51 -3.74 -14.97
N ASP A 261 9.75 -4.09 -15.30
CA ASP A 261 10.14 -5.49 -15.52
C ASP A 261 10.43 -6.26 -14.21
N ASP A 262 10.64 -5.58 -13.08
CA ASP A 262 10.97 -6.23 -11.79
C ASP A 262 9.74 -6.55 -10.92
N PHE A 263 8.51 -6.41 -11.46
CA PHE A 263 7.28 -6.65 -10.69
C PHE A 263 6.82 -8.12 -10.68
N SER A 264 7.36 -8.99 -11.53
CA SER A 264 6.82 -10.35 -11.72
C SER A 264 7.19 -11.33 -10.59
N SER A 265 8.28 -11.09 -9.87
CA SER A 265 8.69 -11.91 -8.74
C SER A 265 8.30 -11.23 -7.42
N ALA A 266 7.03 -11.31 -7.01
CA ALA A 266 6.63 -10.84 -5.69
C ALA A 266 7.48 -11.56 -4.61
N PRO A 267 8.42 -10.88 -3.94
CA PRO A 267 9.47 -11.52 -3.14
C PRO A 267 8.93 -12.09 -1.81
N ILE A 268 7.65 -11.87 -1.50
CA ILE A 268 7.02 -12.30 -0.24
C ILE A 268 6.96 -13.83 -0.11
N PHE A 269 6.75 -14.56 -1.21
CA PHE A 269 6.59 -16.03 -1.17
C PHE A 269 7.81 -16.81 -1.66
N GLY A 270 8.82 -16.12 -2.20
CA GLY A 270 10.05 -16.74 -2.72
C GLY A 270 11.19 -16.80 -1.70
N MET A 271 10.88 -16.76 -0.40
CA MET A 271 11.92 -16.80 0.63
C MET A 271 12.51 -18.20 0.77
N ALA A 272 13.82 -18.28 1.00
CA ALA A 272 14.48 -19.53 1.33
C ALA A 272 13.96 -20.08 2.68
N PRO A 273 13.86 -21.41 2.83
CA PRO A 273 13.52 -22.02 4.11
C PRO A 273 14.56 -21.65 5.17
N PRO A 274 14.14 -21.37 6.42
CA PRO A 274 15.08 -21.03 7.47
C PRO A 274 15.89 -22.27 7.90
N VAL A 275 17.19 -22.07 8.10
CA VAL A 275 18.09 -23.12 8.58
C VAL A 275 18.20 -23.02 10.10
N PHE A 276 17.67 -24.02 10.81
CA PHE A 276 17.68 -24.06 12.29
C PHE A 276 18.97 -24.60 12.90
N GLU A 277 19.78 -25.30 12.11
CA GLU A 277 21.06 -25.82 12.54
C GLU A 277 21.96 -24.68 13.06
N PRO A 278 22.52 -24.78 14.28
CA PRO A 278 23.41 -23.75 14.79
C PRO A 278 24.65 -23.59 13.91
N ALA A 279 25.00 -22.36 13.58
CA ALA A 279 26.21 -22.09 12.81
C ALA A 279 27.45 -22.39 13.66
N GLY A 280 28.61 -22.58 13.01
CA GLY A 280 29.88 -22.93 13.67
C GLY A 280 30.23 -22.07 14.89
N TRP A 281 29.86 -20.78 14.87
CA TRP A 281 30.11 -19.82 15.96
C TRP A 281 29.13 -19.91 17.13
N ASP A 282 27.98 -20.58 16.98
CA ASP A 282 26.94 -20.67 18.00
C ASP A 282 27.22 -21.79 19.03
N TRP A 283 27.97 -22.82 18.63
CA TRP A 283 28.25 -24.01 19.44
C TRP A 283 28.84 -23.73 20.83
N PRO A 284 29.83 -22.83 21.02
CA PRO A 284 30.37 -22.54 22.35
C PRO A 284 29.32 -21.93 23.31
N SER A 285 28.28 -21.32 22.75
CA SER A 285 27.19 -20.72 23.52
C SER A 285 26.12 -21.75 23.90
N LEU A 286 25.90 -22.75 23.04
CA LEU A 286 24.87 -23.78 23.18
C LEU A 286 25.39 -24.99 23.95
N LEU A 287 26.45 -25.62 23.44
CA LEU A 287 27.02 -26.87 23.95
C LEU A 287 28.15 -26.58 24.95
N LYS A 288 28.01 -27.10 26.17
CA LYS A 288 28.97 -26.85 27.25
C LYS A 288 29.44 -28.13 27.88
N TYR A 289 30.75 -28.33 27.87
CA TYR A 289 31.39 -29.37 28.66
C TYR A 289 31.32 -29.05 30.16
N LYS A 290 30.88 -30.01 30.95
CA LYS A 290 30.70 -29.92 32.39
C LYS A 290 31.49 -30.99 33.10
N GLN A 291 32.12 -30.59 34.21
CA GLN A 291 32.79 -31.50 35.12
C GLN A 291 32.05 -31.49 36.47
N PRO A 292 31.89 -32.65 37.11
CA PRO A 292 31.33 -32.74 38.45
C PRO A 292 32.00 -31.76 39.43
N LEU A 293 31.17 -31.09 40.24
CA LEU A 293 31.67 -30.22 41.30
C LEU A 293 32.18 -31.11 42.45
N GLY A 294 33.45 -31.50 42.38
CA GLY A 294 34.09 -32.21 43.48
C GLY A 294 33.88 -31.50 44.82
N LYS A 295 33.52 -32.27 45.87
CA LYS A 295 33.08 -31.82 47.20
C LYS A 295 34.02 -30.79 47.87
N SER A 296 35.27 -30.67 47.44
CA SER A 296 36.33 -29.83 48.02
C SER A 296 36.43 -28.40 47.42
N LYS A 297 35.71 -28.05 46.36
CA LYS A 297 35.98 -26.80 45.60
C LYS A 297 35.38 -25.49 46.17
N TRP A 298 34.50 -25.50 47.17
CA TRP A 298 33.86 -24.27 47.66
C TRP A 298 34.82 -23.35 48.43
N LEU A 299 35.82 -23.90 49.13
CA LEU A 299 36.80 -23.12 49.91
C LEU A 299 38.02 -22.62 49.10
N CYS A 300 38.24 -23.11 47.87
CA CYS A 300 39.46 -22.84 47.11
C CYS A 300 39.29 -21.95 45.86
N SER A 301 38.13 -21.34 45.65
CA SER A 301 37.89 -20.46 44.49
C SER A 301 38.66 -19.14 44.55
N PHE A 302 39.13 -18.71 45.73
CA PHE A 302 39.88 -17.46 45.90
C PHE A 302 41.39 -17.56 45.59
N PHE A 303 42.00 -18.75 45.50
CA PHE A 303 43.47 -18.91 45.37
C PHE A 303 43.96 -19.66 44.11
N ARG A 304 43.18 -19.71 43.02
CA ARG A 304 43.57 -20.50 41.84
C ARG A 304 44.49 -19.76 40.87
N LYS A 305 45.80 -19.82 41.15
CA LYS A 305 46.87 -19.78 40.12
C LYS A 305 46.54 -20.77 39.00
N LYS A 306 46.70 -20.34 37.74
CA LYS A 306 46.47 -21.11 36.50
C LYS A 306 47.39 -22.36 36.39
N ARG A 307 47.16 -23.40 37.18
CA ARG A 307 47.75 -24.72 36.91
C ARG A 307 46.98 -25.38 35.77
N LYS A 308 47.66 -25.68 34.65
CA LYS A 308 47.20 -26.57 33.56
C LYS A 308 46.68 -27.86 34.21
N ARG A 309 45.36 -27.99 34.34
CA ARG A 309 44.76 -29.22 34.86
C ARG A 309 44.84 -30.29 33.78
N ARG A 310 45.34 -31.48 34.16
CA ARG A 310 44.96 -32.71 33.47
C ARG A 310 43.43 -32.79 33.52
N TRP A 311 42.80 -32.82 32.36
CA TRP A 311 41.38 -33.06 32.23
C TRP A 311 41.15 -34.51 32.62
N ASN A 312 40.66 -34.76 33.83
CA ASN A 312 40.14 -36.09 34.14
C ASN A 312 38.93 -36.32 33.22
N GLU A 313 38.91 -37.48 32.56
CA GLU A 313 38.00 -37.89 31.48
C GLU A 313 36.51 -38.02 31.91
N GLN A 314 36.19 -37.74 33.17
CA GLN A 314 34.85 -37.93 33.75
C GLN A 314 33.95 -36.68 33.62
N GLY A 315 33.96 -36.00 32.48
CA GLY A 315 33.02 -34.92 32.20
C GLY A 315 31.97 -35.34 31.17
N HIS A 316 30.98 -34.48 30.97
CA HIS A 316 29.92 -34.70 30.00
C HIS A 316 29.57 -33.41 29.28
N TRP A 317 29.00 -33.54 28.09
CA TRP A 317 28.42 -32.41 27.38
C TRP A 317 27.01 -32.12 27.87
N SER A 318 26.63 -30.85 27.85
CA SER A 318 25.29 -30.41 28.22
C SER A 318 24.82 -29.26 27.34
N LEU A 319 23.54 -29.26 27.00
CA LEU A 319 22.86 -28.19 26.28
C LEU A 319 21.66 -27.71 27.09
N SER A 320 21.50 -26.40 27.23
CA SER A 320 20.30 -25.83 27.83
C SER A 320 19.19 -25.81 26.79
N ILE A 321 18.09 -26.53 27.04
CA ILE A 321 16.91 -26.53 26.16
C ILE A 321 16.38 -25.11 25.97
N HIS A 322 16.44 -24.31 27.02
CA HIS A 322 16.12 -22.90 26.99
C HIS A 322 16.92 -22.11 25.94
N ARG A 323 18.24 -22.32 25.86
CA ARG A 323 19.10 -21.63 24.88
C ARG A 323 18.86 -22.12 23.46
N LEU A 324 18.60 -23.42 23.31
CA LEU A 324 18.20 -23.98 22.02
C LEU A 324 16.87 -23.37 21.55
N SER A 325 15.91 -23.22 22.48
CA SER A 325 14.62 -22.58 22.20
C SER A 325 14.79 -21.09 21.88
N ASP A 326 15.68 -20.37 22.55
CA ASP A 326 16.03 -18.98 22.21
C ASP A 326 16.57 -18.89 20.78
N HIS A 327 17.47 -19.81 20.39
CA HIS A 327 18.03 -19.88 19.03
C HIS A 327 16.94 -20.12 17.98
N PHE A 328 16.10 -21.15 18.17
CA PHE A 328 14.99 -21.43 17.26
C PHE A 328 13.96 -20.29 17.21
N THR A 329 13.67 -19.67 18.36
CA THR A 329 12.80 -18.49 18.44
C THR A 329 13.33 -17.36 17.58
N LYS A 330 14.64 -17.07 17.68
CA LYS A 330 15.28 -16.02 16.88
C LYS A 330 15.14 -16.29 15.38
N ILE A 331 15.46 -17.51 14.95
CA ILE A 331 15.40 -17.89 13.53
C ILE A 331 13.96 -17.78 12.99
N GLY A 332 12.97 -18.27 13.74
CA GLY A 332 11.56 -18.11 13.37
C GLY A 332 11.13 -16.64 13.29
N GLN A 333 11.57 -15.81 14.25
CA GLN A 333 11.29 -14.37 14.23
C GLN A 333 11.96 -13.65 13.06
N ASP A 334 13.18 -14.03 12.69
CA ASP A 334 13.92 -13.49 11.56
C ASP A 334 13.20 -13.83 10.24
N TYR A 335 12.69 -15.06 10.10
CA TYR A 335 11.87 -15.48 8.96
C TYR A 335 10.64 -14.57 8.75
N TYR A 336 9.81 -14.37 9.79
CA TYR A 336 8.64 -13.48 9.67
C TYR A 336 9.01 -11.99 9.57
N THR A 337 10.19 -11.60 10.06
CA THR A 337 10.70 -10.23 9.88
C THR A 337 11.06 -9.97 8.43
N ASN A 338 11.67 -10.95 7.74
CA ASN A 338 11.94 -10.85 6.31
C ASN A 338 10.63 -10.76 5.50
N MET A 339 9.62 -11.57 5.82
CA MET A 339 8.29 -11.44 5.20
C MET A 339 7.71 -10.04 5.40
N LEU A 340 7.78 -9.51 6.62
CA LEU A 340 7.26 -8.19 6.96
C LEU A 340 8.00 -7.08 6.19
N ASN A 341 9.31 -7.21 6.01
CA ASN A 341 10.10 -6.26 5.22
C ASN A 341 9.71 -6.31 3.74
N ASN A 342 9.50 -7.51 3.18
CA ASN A 342 9.02 -7.65 1.80
C ASN A 342 7.61 -7.07 1.63
N ALA A 343 6.71 -7.29 2.60
CA ALA A 343 5.38 -6.68 2.62
C ALA A 343 5.44 -5.15 2.68
N ARG A 344 6.34 -4.57 3.49
CA ARG A 344 6.56 -3.11 3.57
C ARG A 344 7.10 -2.53 2.28
N LEU A 345 8.04 -3.21 1.63
CA LEU A 345 8.57 -2.79 0.33
C LEU A 345 7.47 -2.78 -0.73
N MET A 346 6.64 -3.83 -0.78
CA MET A 346 5.48 -3.87 -1.66
C MET A 346 4.48 -2.75 -1.34
N HIS A 347 4.14 -2.57 -0.07
CA HIS A 347 3.23 -1.51 0.38
C HIS A 347 3.74 -0.12 -0.03
N SER A 348 4.98 0.23 0.31
CA SER A 348 5.59 1.52 -0.05
C SER A 348 5.57 1.78 -1.55
N ARG A 349 5.83 0.75 -2.37
CA ARG A 349 5.79 0.87 -3.83
C ARG A 349 4.37 1.09 -4.32
N GLN A 350 3.40 0.35 -3.79
CA GLN A 350 2.00 0.51 -4.15
C GLN A 350 1.43 1.87 -3.72
N THR A 351 1.82 2.40 -2.56
CA THR A 351 1.47 3.75 -2.11
C THR A 351 1.90 4.80 -3.12
N GLN A 352 3.16 4.75 -3.58
CA GLN A 352 3.68 5.70 -4.55
C GLN A 352 2.89 5.67 -5.87
N ILE A 353 2.57 4.46 -6.35
CA ILE A 353 1.77 4.27 -7.57
C ILE A 353 0.34 4.81 -7.36
N PHE A 354 -0.28 4.52 -6.23
CA PHE A 354 -1.63 4.96 -5.89
C PHE A 354 -1.74 6.48 -5.76
N GLU A 355 -0.86 7.10 -4.98
CA GLU A 355 -0.80 8.56 -4.81
C GLU A 355 -0.61 9.24 -6.16
N HIS A 356 0.31 8.74 -6.98
CA HIS A 356 0.56 9.29 -8.30
C HIS A 356 -0.66 9.16 -9.22
N ALA A 357 -1.27 7.97 -9.29
CA ALA A 357 -2.48 7.74 -10.08
C ALA A 357 -3.64 8.65 -9.63
N THR A 358 -3.80 8.81 -8.31
CA THR A 358 -4.81 9.70 -7.71
C THR A 358 -4.57 11.15 -8.11
N HIS A 359 -3.34 11.64 -7.97
CA HIS A 359 -2.99 13.00 -8.38
C HIS A 359 -3.25 13.24 -9.87
N LEU A 360 -2.80 12.33 -10.73
CA LEU A 360 -2.97 12.47 -12.17
C LEU A 360 -4.45 12.44 -12.58
N LEU A 361 -5.25 11.56 -11.98
CA LEU A 361 -6.69 11.48 -12.24
C LEU A 361 -7.41 12.75 -11.76
N MET A 362 -7.04 13.27 -10.59
CA MET A 362 -7.56 14.53 -10.07
C MET A 362 -7.19 15.71 -10.97
N ASP A 363 -5.98 15.74 -11.52
CA ASP A 363 -5.58 16.79 -12.47
C ASP A 363 -6.36 16.68 -13.79
N CYS A 364 -6.61 15.47 -14.29
CA CYS A 364 -7.49 15.24 -15.44
C CYS A 364 -8.91 15.75 -15.15
N TYR A 365 -9.46 15.45 -13.97
CA TYR A 365 -10.78 15.92 -13.56
C TYR A 365 -10.87 17.44 -13.56
N LYS A 366 -9.91 18.11 -12.91
CA LYS A 366 -9.86 19.57 -12.88
C LYS A 366 -9.76 20.13 -14.29
N ALA A 367 -8.88 19.59 -15.14
CA ALA A 367 -8.72 20.06 -16.50
C ALA A 367 -10.01 19.90 -17.34
N LEU A 368 -10.72 18.78 -17.21
CA LEU A 368 -12.00 18.56 -17.88
C LEU A 368 -13.08 19.52 -17.37
N GLN A 369 -13.13 19.79 -16.06
CA GLN A 369 -14.06 20.78 -15.51
C GLN A 369 -13.78 22.20 -16.04
N ILE A 370 -12.51 22.56 -16.19
CA ILE A 370 -12.08 23.85 -16.72
C ILE A 370 -12.44 23.98 -18.20
N GLU A 371 -12.19 22.93 -18.99
CA GLU A 371 -12.57 22.87 -20.39
C GLU A 371 -14.10 22.94 -20.56
N TYR A 372 -14.86 22.25 -19.72
CA TYR A 372 -16.31 22.31 -19.71
C TYR A 372 -16.82 23.71 -19.35
N GLY A 373 -16.22 24.36 -18.34
CA GLY A 373 -16.51 25.75 -17.99
C GLY A 373 -16.25 26.71 -19.16
N HIS A 374 -15.13 26.54 -19.86
CA HIS A 374 -14.80 27.29 -21.07
C HIS A 374 -15.86 27.10 -22.17
N ALA A 375 -16.24 25.85 -22.45
CA ALA A 375 -17.24 25.52 -23.47
C ALA A 375 -18.59 26.17 -23.16
N ASN A 376 -19.04 26.11 -21.90
CA ASN A 376 -20.28 26.75 -21.48
C ASN A 376 -20.21 28.28 -21.57
N ALA A 377 -19.08 28.91 -21.24
CA ALA A 377 -18.89 30.35 -21.43
C ALA A 377 -18.96 30.74 -22.92
N MET A 378 -18.36 29.94 -23.80
CA MET A 378 -18.44 30.12 -25.26
C MET A 378 -19.88 29.99 -25.77
N GLN A 379 -20.64 29.00 -25.30
CA GLN A 379 -22.03 28.84 -25.70
C GLN A 379 -22.91 29.96 -25.14
N ALA A 380 -22.72 30.37 -23.88
CA ALA A 380 -23.41 31.49 -23.27
C ALA A 380 -23.21 32.78 -24.07
N MET A 381 -21.98 33.07 -24.51
CA MET A 381 -21.72 34.21 -25.40
C MET A 381 -22.50 34.13 -26.71
N ARG A 382 -22.49 32.97 -27.38
CA ARG A 382 -23.23 32.79 -28.64
C ARG A 382 -24.73 33.02 -28.44
N GLN A 383 -25.30 32.53 -27.33
CA GLN A 383 -26.71 32.75 -27.03
C GLN A 383 -27.01 34.21 -26.72
N LEU A 384 -26.13 34.91 -25.98
CA LEU A 384 -26.28 36.34 -25.72
C LEU A 384 -26.31 37.15 -27.02
N TYR A 385 -25.40 36.89 -27.96
CA TYR A 385 -25.42 37.55 -29.28
C TYR A 385 -26.67 37.23 -30.08
N ARG A 386 -27.18 35.99 -30.04
CA ARG A 386 -28.44 35.63 -30.70
C ARG A 386 -29.63 36.37 -30.10
N ILE A 387 -29.72 36.42 -28.77
CA ILE A 387 -30.76 37.17 -28.07
C ILE A 387 -30.70 38.65 -28.45
N GLN A 388 -29.51 39.24 -28.52
CA GLN A 388 -29.32 40.63 -28.94
C GLN A 388 -29.81 40.87 -30.38
N GLN A 389 -29.45 39.98 -31.32
CA GLN A 389 -29.88 40.08 -32.72
C GLN A 389 -31.40 39.94 -32.88
N GLU A 390 -32.00 38.94 -32.24
CA GLU A 390 -33.46 38.72 -32.28
C GLU A 390 -34.22 39.88 -31.62
N SER A 391 -33.68 40.43 -30.54
CA SER A 391 -34.29 41.59 -29.88
C SER A 391 -34.21 42.84 -30.75
N GLN A 392 -33.11 43.04 -31.49
CA GLN A 392 -33.00 44.15 -32.45
C GLN A 392 -33.99 43.98 -33.60
N ARG A 393 -34.08 42.79 -34.20
CA ARG A 393 -35.08 42.47 -35.25
C ARG A 393 -36.50 42.73 -34.79
N ALA A 394 -36.82 42.35 -33.55
CA ALA A 394 -38.13 42.58 -32.97
C ALA A 394 -38.44 44.06 -32.73
N MET A 395 -37.42 44.90 -32.49
CA MET A 395 -37.58 46.36 -32.43
C MET A 395 -37.75 46.97 -33.81
N ASP A 396 -36.96 46.54 -34.80
CA ASP A 396 -37.05 47.02 -36.17
C ASP A 396 -38.41 46.70 -36.81
N MET A 397 -39.04 45.56 -36.48
CA MET A 397 -40.40 45.22 -36.93
C MET A 397 -41.53 46.03 -36.28
N ARG A 398 -41.24 46.74 -35.18
CA ARG A 398 -42.23 47.59 -34.47
C ARG A 398 -42.22 49.04 -34.96
N HIS A 399 -41.17 49.44 -35.67
CA HIS A 399 -41.02 50.75 -36.30
C HIS A 399 -41.44 50.67 -37.77
#